data_AF-A0A0C3PR84-F1
#
_entry.id   AF-A0A0C3PR84-F1
#
_cell.length_a   1.000
_cell.length_b   1.000
_cell.length_c   1.000
_cell.angle_alpha   90.00
_cell.angle_beta   90.00
_cell.angle_gamma   90.00
#
_symmetry.space_group_name_H-M   'P 1'
#
loop_
_entity.id
_entity.type
_entity.pdbx_description
1 polymer ?
#
loop_
_entity_poly.entity_id
_entity_poly.type
_entity_poly.pdbx_seq_one_letter_code
_entity_poly.pdbx_strand_id
1 'polypeptide(L)'
;MHHVSRTSLTFPLFAVDLARRPSRRIHGTSSNAIEKHVKTQRLTDVTAKAKYSKSGRPELAASKPERGGTPSAGRHHEYSKPSTLAVHTLLQRQSDMDKTFRTSRIIASCARKREEVIERISSVLRKRFGSAYEVVPFGSTVYMRGFDVVHRSFQKHGTGGSQNLPKGDLDLVVLDKNRPLGFSPDVNEKKLPVIYNMWKLAAALSRAGFTNVQPVPFASVPIVKFHDPQTQLSLDINVNNRLGLMNSNLLRSYCDVLPGLRTFLVAIKLWARPLGLNTPSGGPMVTFSTYALTLMTLGWLQSRGLAPNLQDGVETKTSSEVGTFWIFRSMQAKGSRIPCDVRFREVTSMDRYPPLPLNDTLSNWFHFWGYTFDFEQQALDIKEGPIRSRHDLVLLDPKLSEHQACVIDPFFRLKNVTNSVGSAALKKFRSECQRASDEIRIKNLSMEQIIDDYGLLDRLQEPNVDLRRPRWS
;
A
#
# COMPACT_ATOMS: atom_id res chain seq x y z
N MET A 1 -20.16 -13.97 63.25
CA MET A 1 -21.62 -14.22 63.43
C MET A 1 -22.34 -13.72 62.18
N HIS A 2 -23.25 -14.53 61.63
CA HIS A 2 -24.30 -14.28 60.59
C HIS A 2 -24.00 -13.36 59.38
N HIS A 3 -24.10 -13.82 58.11
CA HIS A 3 -25.33 -14.08 57.30
C HIS A 3 -26.24 -12.84 57.18
N VAL A 4 -26.80 -12.39 56.04
CA VAL A 4 -26.88 -12.81 54.61
C VAL A 4 -26.96 -11.49 53.75
N SER A 5 -26.97 -11.38 52.40
CA SER A 5 -26.86 -12.28 51.24
C SER A 5 -26.42 -11.47 49.98
N ARG A 6 -26.08 -12.15 48.86
CA ARG A 6 -26.16 -11.60 47.48
C ARG A 6 -26.57 -12.71 46.51
N THR A 7 -27.61 -12.47 45.73
CA THR A 7 -28.11 -13.37 44.68
C THR A 7 -27.23 -13.33 43.43
N SER A 8 -26.82 -14.49 42.95
CA SER A 8 -26.18 -14.69 41.65
C SER A 8 -27.22 -15.12 40.61
N LEU A 9 -27.09 -14.60 39.39
CA LEU A 9 -27.80 -15.11 38.21
C LEU A 9 -26.79 -15.87 37.32
N THR A 10 -27.10 -17.13 37.06
CA THR A 10 -26.29 -18.06 36.28
C THR A 10 -26.65 -18.01 34.79
N PHE A 11 -25.63 -18.01 33.93
CA PHE A 11 -25.77 -18.41 32.52
C PHE A 11 -25.26 -19.85 32.34
N PRO A 12 -25.95 -20.72 31.58
CA PRO A 12 -25.55 -22.11 31.42
C PRO A 12 -24.41 -22.28 30.40
N LEU A 13 -23.37 -22.99 30.81
CA LEU A 13 -22.36 -23.58 29.93
C LEU A 13 -22.93 -24.84 29.26
N PHE A 14 -22.87 -24.91 27.92
CA PHE A 14 -22.99 -26.18 27.21
C PHE A 14 -21.58 -26.73 26.91
N ALA A 15 -21.22 -27.81 27.59
CA ALA A 15 -20.09 -28.64 27.20
C ALA A 15 -20.55 -29.71 26.20
N VAL A 16 -19.71 -30.04 25.22
CA VAL A 16 -19.87 -31.22 24.35
C VAL A 16 -18.54 -31.97 24.31
N ASP A 17 -18.65 -33.29 24.29
CA ASP A 17 -17.65 -34.23 24.82
C ASP A 17 -16.45 -34.51 23.90
N LEU A 18 -15.31 -34.86 24.50
CA LEU A 18 -14.11 -35.34 23.78
C LEU A 18 -14.03 -36.88 23.82
N ALA A 19 -14.52 -37.55 22.78
CA ALA A 19 -14.30 -38.98 22.59
C ALA A 19 -12.98 -39.26 21.85
N ARG A 20 -12.09 -40.09 22.45
CA ARG A 20 -10.82 -40.55 21.85
C ARG A 20 -10.94 -41.96 21.25
N ARG A 21 -10.00 -42.26 20.33
CA ARG A 21 -9.50 -43.59 19.85
C ARG A 21 -10.15 -44.17 18.58
N PRO A 22 -9.46 -45.06 17.81
CA PRO A 22 -8.01 -45.21 17.62
C PRO A 22 -7.58 -45.41 16.14
N SER A 23 -6.26 -45.43 15.91
CA SER A 23 -5.60 -45.64 14.62
C SER A 23 -5.77 -47.06 14.02
N ARG A 24 -5.83 -47.15 12.67
CA ARG A 24 -5.38 -48.33 11.91
C ARG A 24 -4.67 -47.92 10.59
N ARG A 25 -3.51 -48.53 10.33
CA ARG A 25 -2.83 -48.57 9.01
C ARG A 25 -3.35 -49.77 8.22
N ILE A 26 -3.53 -49.63 6.91
CA ILE A 26 -3.41 -50.73 5.92
C ILE A 26 -2.77 -50.15 4.63
N HIS A 27 -1.87 -50.91 3.99
CA HIS A 27 -1.31 -50.66 2.64
C HIS A 27 -2.11 -51.42 1.57
N GLY A 28 -2.13 -50.95 0.31
CA GLY A 28 -2.48 -51.84 -0.82
C GLY A 28 -2.94 -51.19 -2.13
N THR A 29 -2.01 -51.01 -3.06
CA THR A 29 -2.09 -51.29 -4.53
C THR A 29 -3.33 -50.94 -5.39
N SER A 30 -3.02 -50.23 -6.48
CA SER A 30 -3.67 -50.14 -7.82
C SER A 30 -4.78 -51.12 -8.24
N SER A 31 -5.77 -50.64 -9.00
CA SER A 31 -5.87 -50.91 -10.46
C SER A 31 -6.96 -50.10 -11.20
N ASN A 32 -6.67 -49.78 -12.46
CA ASN A 32 -7.47 -49.42 -13.64
C ASN A 32 -9.01 -49.21 -13.60
N ALA A 33 -9.39 -48.16 -14.35
CA ALA A 33 -10.48 -48.07 -15.33
C ALA A 33 -11.96 -48.23 -14.92
N ILE A 34 -12.78 -47.27 -15.37
CA ILE A 34 -14.05 -47.50 -16.08
C ILE A 34 -14.30 -46.32 -17.02
N GLU A 35 -14.79 -46.63 -18.22
CA GLU A 35 -15.03 -45.71 -19.32
C GLU A 35 -16.55 -45.40 -19.45
N LYS A 36 -16.89 -44.28 -20.11
CA LYS A 36 -18.20 -43.99 -20.74
C LYS A 36 -19.46 -43.97 -19.84
N HIS A 37 -20.12 -42.81 -19.82
CA HIS A 37 -21.46 -42.72 -20.42
C HIS A 37 -21.76 -41.34 -21.00
N VAL A 38 -22.56 -41.34 -22.07
CA VAL A 38 -22.88 -40.18 -22.93
C VAL A 38 -24.21 -39.56 -22.50
N LYS A 39 -24.34 -38.23 -22.56
CA LYS A 39 -25.57 -37.59 -23.07
C LYS A 39 -25.35 -36.17 -23.57
N THR A 40 -25.45 -36.03 -24.89
CA THR A 40 -25.54 -34.78 -25.62
C THR A 40 -26.95 -34.21 -25.49
N GLN A 41 -27.10 -32.91 -25.24
CA GLN A 41 -28.31 -32.17 -25.62
C GLN A 41 -27.92 -30.87 -26.34
N ARG A 42 -28.33 -30.79 -27.62
CA ARG A 42 -28.43 -29.53 -28.36
C ARG A 42 -29.76 -28.88 -28.00
N LEU A 43 -29.79 -27.56 -27.95
CA LEU A 43 -31.02 -26.78 -28.15
C LEU A 43 -30.75 -25.71 -29.21
N THR A 44 -31.75 -25.47 -30.05
CA THR A 44 -31.66 -24.83 -31.37
C THR A 44 -32.10 -23.37 -31.36
N ASP A 45 -31.64 -22.63 -32.38
CA ASP A 45 -32.08 -21.27 -32.68
C ASP A 45 -33.60 -21.12 -32.84
N VAL A 46 -34.12 -19.95 -32.46
CA VAL A 46 -35.30 -19.34 -33.10
C VAL A 46 -35.04 -17.85 -33.34
N THR A 47 -35.07 -17.46 -34.61
CA THR A 47 -34.95 -16.07 -35.08
C THR A 47 -36.29 -15.33 -35.09
N ALA A 48 -36.29 -14.02 -34.86
CA ALA A 48 -37.40 -13.13 -35.22
C ALA A 48 -36.90 -11.81 -35.86
N LYS A 49 -37.62 -11.27 -36.85
CA LYS A 49 -37.24 -10.12 -37.71
C LYS A 49 -38.27 -8.98 -37.67
N ALA A 50 -37.79 -7.73 -37.69
CA ALA A 50 -38.42 -6.50 -38.22
C ALA A 50 -37.34 -5.38 -38.25
N LYS A 51 -37.07 -4.54 -39.28
CA LYS A 51 -37.58 -4.28 -40.65
C LYS A 51 -38.68 -3.20 -40.81
N TYR A 52 -38.36 -2.20 -41.67
CA TYR A 52 -39.15 -1.04 -42.17
C TYR A 52 -39.43 0.13 -41.19
N SER A 53 -39.47 1.41 -41.60
CA SER A 53 -39.42 2.02 -42.97
C SER A 53 -38.68 3.39 -43.03
N LYS A 54 -38.56 3.98 -44.24
CA LYS A 54 -37.93 5.29 -44.55
C LYS A 54 -38.96 6.42 -44.72
N SER A 55 -38.62 7.65 -44.29
CA SER A 55 -38.93 8.97 -44.93
C SER A 55 -38.71 10.09 -43.90
N GLY A 56 -38.25 11.31 -44.18
CA GLY A 56 -37.87 11.98 -45.44
C GLY A 56 -37.15 13.33 -45.15
N ARG A 57 -36.63 13.98 -46.20
CA ARG A 57 -35.98 15.33 -46.14
C ARG A 57 -37.03 16.45 -45.98
N PRO A 58 -36.61 17.66 -45.58
CA PRO A 58 -36.47 18.71 -46.61
C PRO A 58 -35.15 19.50 -46.56
N GLU A 59 -34.88 20.22 -47.64
CA GLU A 59 -33.72 21.08 -47.91
C GLU A 59 -34.26 22.35 -48.63
N LEU A 60 -33.48 23.43 -48.70
CA LEU A 60 -33.78 24.72 -49.37
C LEU A 60 -34.76 25.65 -48.60
N ALA A 61 -34.75 26.99 -48.74
CA ALA A 61 -34.00 27.85 -49.66
C ALA A 61 -33.50 29.16 -48.98
N ALA A 62 -32.64 29.92 -49.68
CA ALA A 62 -32.14 31.23 -49.26
C ALA A 62 -32.99 32.39 -49.82
N SER A 63 -32.97 33.54 -49.13
CA SER A 63 -33.43 34.82 -49.70
C SER A 63 -32.60 36.02 -49.18
N LYS A 64 -32.27 36.92 -50.12
CA LYS A 64 -31.80 38.30 -49.98
C LYS A 64 -32.60 39.13 -51.01
N PRO A 65 -32.52 40.48 -51.02
CA PRO A 65 -32.77 41.41 -49.92
C PRO A 65 -33.75 42.52 -50.36
N GLU A 66 -34.39 43.23 -49.44
CA GLU A 66 -35.06 44.51 -49.76
C GLU A 66 -34.58 45.67 -48.90
N ARG A 67 -34.67 46.89 -49.47
CA ARG A 67 -34.17 48.14 -48.90
C ARG A 67 -35.34 49.00 -48.42
N GLY A 68 -35.13 49.77 -47.35
CA GLY A 68 -35.92 50.98 -47.06
C GLY A 68 -36.32 51.11 -45.58
N GLY A 69 -35.81 52.14 -44.90
CA GLY A 69 -36.17 52.44 -43.52
C GLY A 69 -35.08 53.21 -42.76
N THR A 70 -35.15 54.53 -42.79
CA THR A 70 -34.31 55.46 -42.00
C THR A 70 -34.69 55.48 -40.50
N PRO A 71 -33.85 56.02 -39.60
CA PRO A 71 -33.67 55.43 -38.27
C PRO A 71 -34.65 55.91 -37.20
N SER A 72 -34.93 55.04 -36.21
CA SER A 72 -35.37 55.44 -34.88
C SER A 72 -34.35 55.03 -33.82
N ALA A 73 -34.27 55.81 -32.74
CA ALA A 73 -33.18 55.74 -31.79
C ALA A 73 -33.31 54.57 -30.78
N GLY A 74 -32.16 54.12 -30.29
CA GLY A 74 -32.05 53.49 -28.97
C GLY A 74 -31.92 51.97 -28.95
N ARG A 75 -30.67 51.50 -28.80
CA ARG A 75 -30.18 50.87 -27.55
C ARG A 75 -28.70 50.57 -27.68
N HIS A 76 -27.90 51.08 -26.75
CA HIS A 76 -26.55 50.59 -26.57
C HIS A 76 -26.64 49.10 -26.19
N HIS A 77 -26.05 48.21 -26.99
CA HIS A 77 -25.72 46.88 -26.50
C HIS A 77 -24.55 47.03 -25.53
N GLU A 78 -24.93 47.26 -24.27
CA GLU A 78 -24.04 47.20 -23.14
C GLU A 78 -23.49 45.76 -23.06
N TYR A 79 -22.22 45.60 -23.43
CA TYR A 79 -21.47 44.39 -23.14
C TYR A 79 -21.42 44.25 -21.62
N SER A 80 -22.34 43.46 -21.07
CA SER A 80 -22.39 43.17 -19.64
C SER A 80 -21.06 42.54 -19.24
N LYS A 81 -20.25 43.31 -18.50
CA LYS A 81 -18.97 42.82 -17.97
C LYS A 81 -19.26 41.52 -17.21
N PRO A 82 -18.50 40.44 -17.42
CA PRO A 82 -18.75 39.18 -16.73
C PRO A 82 -18.76 39.45 -15.22
N SER A 83 -19.76 38.94 -14.51
CA SER A 83 -19.91 39.24 -13.09
C SER A 83 -18.64 38.85 -12.33
N THR A 84 -18.28 39.62 -11.30
CA THR A 84 -17.04 39.42 -10.53
C THR A 84 -16.90 37.97 -10.03
N LEU A 85 -18.04 37.32 -9.70
CA LEU A 85 -18.11 35.91 -9.31
C LEU A 85 -17.78 34.94 -10.46
N ALA A 86 -18.23 35.22 -11.69
CA ALA A 86 -17.91 34.43 -12.87
C ALA A 86 -16.43 34.55 -13.25
N VAL A 87 -15.87 35.77 -13.20
CA VAL A 87 -14.42 36.02 -13.40
C VAL A 87 -13.59 35.30 -12.34
N HIS A 88 -13.97 35.41 -11.06
CA HIS A 88 -13.29 34.72 -9.97
C HIS A 88 -13.31 33.20 -10.16
N THR A 89 -14.46 32.63 -10.55
CA THR A 89 -14.63 31.20 -10.80
C THR A 89 -13.79 30.72 -11.98
N LEU A 90 -13.69 31.51 -13.06
CA LEU A 90 -12.82 31.21 -14.21
C LEU A 90 -11.33 31.27 -13.84
N LEU A 91 -10.89 32.31 -13.13
CA LEU A 91 -9.51 32.44 -12.65
C LEU A 91 -9.12 31.31 -11.68
N GLN A 92 -10.05 30.92 -10.80
CA GLN A 92 -9.85 29.80 -9.88
C GLN A 92 -9.74 28.48 -10.63
N ARG A 93 -10.64 28.19 -11.59
CA ARG A 93 -10.53 27.02 -12.48
C ARG A 93 -9.23 26.99 -13.28
N GLN A 94 -8.77 28.13 -13.80
CA GLN A 94 -7.52 28.21 -14.57
C GLN A 94 -6.29 27.99 -13.67
N SER A 95 -6.27 28.61 -12.48
CA SER A 95 -5.27 28.37 -11.43
C SER A 95 -5.23 26.89 -11.01
N ASP A 96 -6.39 26.24 -10.93
CA ASP A 96 -6.50 24.85 -10.54
C ASP A 96 -6.08 23.87 -11.65
N MET A 97 -6.37 24.17 -12.93
CA MET A 97 -5.81 23.42 -14.07
C MET A 97 -4.28 23.53 -14.13
N ASP A 98 -3.73 24.74 -13.97
CA ASP A 98 -2.28 24.97 -13.97
C ASP A 98 -1.57 24.20 -12.84
N LYS A 99 -2.16 24.18 -11.63
CA LYS A 99 -1.66 23.36 -10.52
C LYS A 99 -1.69 21.87 -10.86
N THR A 100 -2.83 21.35 -11.34
CA THR A 100 -2.99 19.93 -11.69
C THR A 100 -1.99 19.51 -12.78
N PHE A 101 -1.82 20.31 -13.82
CA PHE A 101 -0.84 20.05 -14.89
C PHE A 101 0.61 20.05 -14.38
N ARG A 102 0.95 21.00 -13.49
CA ARG A 102 2.27 21.02 -12.82
C ARG A 102 2.49 19.76 -11.99
N THR A 103 1.52 19.35 -11.17
CA THR A 103 1.60 18.13 -10.35
C THR A 103 1.76 16.87 -11.21
N SER A 104 1.00 16.73 -12.30
CA SER A 104 1.13 15.59 -13.22
C SER A 104 2.53 15.50 -13.88
N ARG A 105 3.08 16.63 -14.35
CA ARG A 105 4.46 16.68 -14.89
C ARG A 105 5.50 16.33 -13.82
N ILE A 106 5.23 16.71 -12.57
CA ILE A 106 6.07 16.43 -11.40
C ILE A 106 6.10 14.92 -11.09
N ILE A 107 4.94 14.23 -11.07
CA ILE A 107 4.85 12.76 -10.91
C ILE A 107 5.69 12.06 -11.97
N ALA A 108 5.45 12.37 -13.25
CA ALA A 108 6.13 11.73 -14.37
C ALA A 108 7.65 11.96 -14.33
N SER A 109 8.11 13.14 -13.90
CA SER A 109 9.53 13.44 -13.71
C SER A 109 10.15 12.60 -12.59
N CYS A 110 9.47 12.45 -11.45
CA CYS A 110 9.96 11.65 -10.33
C CYS A 110 9.92 10.13 -10.63
N ALA A 111 8.93 9.65 -11.38
CA ALA A 111 8.88 8.27 -11.86
C ALA A 111 10.09 7.95 -12.75
N ARG A 112 10.34 8.77 -13.78
CA ARG A 112 11.52 8.62 -14.66
C ARG A 112 12.84 8.61 -13.91
N LYS A 113 13.04 9.53 -12.95
CA LYS A 113 14.25 9.53 -12.10
C LYS A 113 14.46 8.22 -11.34
N ARG A 114 13.38 7.58 -10.86
CA ARG A 114 13.49 6.25 -10.22
C ARG A 114 13.86 5.17 -11.22
N GLU A 115 13.25 5.17 -12.40
CA GLU A 115 13.55 4.22 -13.48
C GLU A 115 15.00 4.38 -13.97
N GLU A 116 15.48 5.61 -14.18
CA GLU A 116 16.86 5.96 -14.55
C GLU A 116 17.90 5.48 -13.53
N VAL A 117 17.67 5.70 -12.22
CA VAL A 117 18.62 5.25 -11.19
C VAL A 117 18.59 3.72 -11.02
N ILE A 118 17.42 3.08 -11.14
CA ILE A 118 17.30 1.61 -11.10
C ILE A 118 18.07 0.99 -12.26
N GLU A 119 17.94 1.49 -13.50
CA GLU A 119 18.72 0.95 -14.63
C GLU A 119 20.22 1.20 -14.52
N ARG A 120 20.64 2.36 -13.98
CA ARG A 120 22.05 2.60 -13.65
C ARG A 120 22.59 1.56 -12.65
N ILE A 121 21.86 1.30 -11.57
CA ILE A 121 22.26 0.29 -10.57
C ILE A 121 22.27 -1.10 -11.20
N SER A 122 21.21 -1.48 -11.94
CA SER A 122 21.14 -2.75 -12.67
C SER A 122 22.31 -2.93 -13.61
N SER A 123 22.71 -1.91 -14.37
CA SER A 123 23.88 -1.94 -15.25
C SER A 123 25.19 -2.17 -14.48
N VAL A 124 25.39 -1.48 -13.35
CA VAL A 124 26.54 -1.66 -12.46
C VAL A 124 26.61 -3.09 -11.91
N LEU A 125 25.48 -3.63 -11.44
CA LEU A 125 25.43 -4.99 -10.89
C LEU A 125 25.61 -6.06 -11.97
N ARG A 126 24.97 -5.90 -13.15
CA ARG A 126 25.17 -6.78 -14.31
C ARG A 126 26.64 -6.83 -14.72
N LYS A 127 27.31 -5.68 -14.84
CA LYS A 127 28.73 -5.58 -15.21
C LYS A 127 29.68 -6.14 -14.14
N ARG A 128 29.34 -6.00 -12.85
CA ARG A 128 30.25 -6.39 -11.75
C ARG A 128 30.05 -7.82 -11.22
N PHE A 129 28.83 -8.33 -11.26
CA PHE A 129 28.45 -9.59 -10.62
C PHE A 129 27.81 -10.60 -11.59
N GLY A 130 27.37 -10.16 -12.78
CA GLY A 130 26.78 -11.01 -13.82
C GLY A 130 25.28 -10.78 -14.05
N SER A 131 24.74 -11.34 -15.13
CA SER A 131 23.35 -11.13 -15.60
C SER A 131 22.27 -11.89 -14.82
N ALA A 132 22.65 -12.74 -13.86
CA ALA A 132 21.72 -13.49 -13.01
C ALA A 132 21.00 -12.64 -11.94
N TYR A 133 21.37 -11.36 -11.83
CA TYR A 133 20.83 -10.43 -10.84
C TYR A 133 19.94 -9.37 -11.47
N GLU A 134 18.81 -9.11 -10.81
CA GLU A 134 17.79 -8.15 -11.25
C GLU A 134 17.45 -7.21 -10.09
N VAL A 135 17.37 -5.90 -10.33
CA VAL A 135 17.06 -4.91 -9.29
C VAL A 135 15.61 -4.50 -9.44
N VAL A 136 14.81 -4.71 -8.40
CA VAL A 136 13.41 -4.30 -8.39
C VAL A 136 13.12 -3.39 -7.17
N PRO A 137 12.26 -2.37 -7.34
CA PRO A 137 11.83 -1.54 -6.23
C PRO A 137 10.81 -2.27 -5.35
N PHE A 138 10.74 -1.88 -4.08
CA PHE A 138 9.65 -2.24 -3.19
C PHE A 138 9.26 -1.03 -2.31
N GLY A 139 8.48 -1.27 -1.26
CA GLY A 139 8.06 -0.22 -0.33
C GLY A 139 7.03 0.72 -0.93
N SER A 140 6.91 1.93 -0.36
CA SER A 140 5.84 2.85 -0.73
C SER A 140 5.88 3.29 -2.21
N THR A 141 7.06 3.27 -2.84
CA THR A 141 7.25 3.49 -4.29
C THR A 141 6.40 2.56 -5.17
N VAL A 142 6.06 1.36 -4.69
CA VAL A 142 5.29 0.37 -5.45
C VAL A 142 3.79 0.48 -5.18
N TYR A 143 3.38 0.47 -3.91
CA TYR A 143 1.95 0.43 -3.57
C TYR A 143 1.27 1.82 -3.48
N MET A 144 2.05 2.90 -3.36
CA MET A 144 1.57 4.30 -3.46
C MET A 144 1.94 4.96 -4.81
N ARG A 145 2.37 4.17 -5.82
CA ARG A 145 2.84 4.66 -7.12
C ARG A 145 1.87 5.70 -7.72
N GLY A 146 2.42 6.83 -8.13
CA GLY A 146 1.67 7.97 -8.68
C GLY A 146 1.50 9.11 -7.68
N PHE A 147 1.55 8.84 -6.38
CA PHE A 147 1.46 9.85 -5.33
C PHE A 147 2.83 10.16 -4.69
N ASP A 148 3.92 9.66 -5.29
CA ASP A 148 5.28 9.66 -4.74
C ASP A 148 5.96 11.05 -4.64
N VAL A 149 5.20 12.12 -4.87
CA VAL A 149 5.67 13.49 -5.08
C VAL A 149 4.98 14.55 -4.23
N VAL A 150 3.93 14.18 -3.48
CA VAL A 150 3.18 15.12 -2.63
C VAL A 150 4.06 15.64 -1.46
N HIS A 151 5.26 15.07 -1.27
CA HIS A 151 6.29 15.55 -0.34
C HIS A 151 6.90 16.94 -0.65
N ARG A 152 6.33 17.74 -1.56
CA ARG A 152 7.03 18.90 -2.15
C ARG A 152 6.87 20.22 -1.39
N SER A 153 5.80 20.44 -0.63
CA SER A 153 5.52 21.80 -0.10
C SER A 153 6.28 22.18 1.17
N PHE A 154 6.93 21.23 1.86
CA PHE A 154 7.71 21.47 3.09
C PHE A 154 9.07 22.17 2.89
N GLN A 155 9.23 22.95 1.82
CA GLN A 155 10.35 23.90 1.64
C GLN A 155 9.86 25.22 1.01
N LYS A 156 8.98 25.92 1.73
CA LYS A 156 8.88 27.39 1.63
C LYS A 156 9.58 28.03 2.83
N HIS A 157 10.31 29.12 2.55
CA HIS A 157 11.09 29.95 3.50
C HIS A 157 12.38 29.30 4.04
N GLY A 158 13.40 29.29 3.18
CA GLY A 158 14.78 28.91 3.53
C GLY A 158 15.74 29.09 2.36
N THR A 159 16.25 30.32 2.18
CA THR A 159 17.44 30.74 1.41
C THR A 159 17.90 29.87 0.22
N GLY A 160 17.77 30.44 -1.00
CA GLY A 160 18.77 30.40 -2.08
C GLY A 160 19.38 29.06 -2.53
N GLY A 161 19.09 28.67 -3.77
CA GLY A 161 20.13 28.08 -4.62
C GLY A 161 20.50 26.60 -4.43
N SER A 162 19.53 25.71 -4.21
CA SER A 162 19.71 24.30 -4.61
C SER A 162 18.40 23.73 -5.14
N GLN A 163 18.46 22.76 -6.05
CA GLN A 163 17.27 22.15 -6.62
C GLN A 163 16.61 21.25 -5.57
N ASN A 164 15.45 21.65 -5.05
CA ASN A 164 14.66 20.86 -4.11
C ASN A 164 14.06 19.63 -4.81
N LEU A 165 14.83 18.54 -4.86
CA LEU A 165 14.42 17.21 -5.32
C LEU A 165 13.76 16.42 -4.17
N PRO A 166 12.98 15.35 -4.47
CA PRO A 166 12.21 14.66 -3.46
C PRO A 166 13.11 13.87 -2.50
N LYS A 167 13.09 14.21 -1.21
CA LYS A 167 13.60 13.36 -0.12
C LYS A 167 12.65 12.17 0.11
N GLY A 168 12.59 11.28 -0.87
CA GLY A 168 11.87 10.01 -0.79
C GLY A 168 12.86 8.86 -0.89
N ASP A 169 12.87 8.00 0.12
CA ASP A 169 13.70 6.80 0.12
C ASP A 169 13.23 5.83 -0.98
N LEU A 170 14.18 5.24 -1.69
CA LEU A 170 13.94 4.21 -2.72
C LEU A 170 14.47 2.86 -2.23
N ASP A 171 13.57 2.06 -1.68
CA ASP A 171 13.84 0.69 -1.26
C ASP A 171 14.02 -0.25 -2.47
N LEU A 172 15.16 -0.93 -2.56
CA LEU A 172 15.53 -1.83 -3.66
C LEU A 172 15.90 -3.23 -3.15
N VAL A 173 15.53 -4.25 -3.92
CA VAL A 173 16.02 -5.63 -3.70
C VAL A 173 16.68 -6.17 -4.97
N VAL A 174 17.86 -6.78 -4.80
CA VAL A 174 18.51 -7.58 -5.84
C VAL A 174 17.97 -9.01 -5.78
N LEU A 175 17.25 -9.44 -6.81
CA LEU A 175 16.79 -10.81 -6.99
C LEU A 175 17.91 -11.66 -7.60
N ASP A 176 18.25 -12.78 -6.97
CA ASP A 176 19.11 -13.81 -7.57
C ASP A 176 18.24 -14.84 -8.31
N LYS A 177 18.38 -14.92 -9.64
CA LYS A 177 17.63 -15.87 -10.50
C LYS A 177 18.00 -17.33 -10.21
N ASN A 178 19.19 -17.59 -9.67
CA ASN A 178 19.62 -18.94 -9.25
C ASN A 178 19.09 -19.32 -7.86
N ARG A 179 18.52 -18.36 -7.10
CA ARG A 179 17.97 -18.58 -5.75
C ARG A 179 16.57 -17.98 -5.63
N PRO A 180 15.60 -18.45 -6.45
CA PRO A 180 14.28 -17.86 -6.54
C PRO A 180 13.48 -17.95 -5.24
N LEU A 181 13.70 -18.96 -4.40
CA LEU A 181 12.99 -19.17 -3.12
C LEU A 181 13.74 -18.61 -1.89
N GLY A 182 14.77 -17.80 -2.10
CA GLY A 182 15.65 -17.33 -1.03
C GLY A 182 16.71 -18.35 -0.64
N PHE A 183 16.81 -18.67 0.65
CA PHE A 183 17.89 -19.46 1.23
C PHE A 183 17.35 -20.64 2.05
N SER A 184 17.51 -21.88 1.63
CA SER A 184 17.18 -23.02 2.51
C SER A 184 18.00 -22.98 3.82
N PRO A 185 17.58 -23.67 4.90
CA PRO A 185 18.36 -23.79 6.11
C PRO A 185 19.78 -24.32 5.83
N ASP A 186 19.90 -25.24 4.87
CA ASP A 186 21.11 -25.98 4.51
C ASP A 186 22.09 -25.20 3.61
N VAL A 187 21.76 -23.95 3.22
CA VAL A 187 22.65 -23.19 2.33
C VAL A 187 23.98 -22.87 3.02
N ASN A 188 25.08 -23.25 2.36
CA ASN A 188 26.41 -22.94 2.84
C ASN A 188 26.71 -21.44 2.60
N GLU A 189 26.54 -20.61 3.64
CA GLU A 189 26.76 -19.16 3.57
C GLU A 189 28.16 -18.77 3.07
N LYS A 190 29.18 -19.60 3.33
CA LYS A 190 30.56 -19.37 2.87
C LYS A 190 30.74 -19.55 1.36
N LYS A 191 29.81 -20.25 0.69
CA LYS A 191 29.79 -20.47 -0.76
C LYS A 191 28.83 -19.52 -1.50
N LEU A 192 28.30 -18.50 -0.84
CA LEU A 192 27.43 -17.53 -1.50
C LEU A 192 28.20 -16.61 -2.46
N PRO A 193 27.61 -16.22 -3.61
CA PRO A 193 28.21 -15.26 -4.52
C PRO A 193 28.60 -13.95 -3.84
N VAL A 194 29.68 -13.32 -4.34
CA VAL A 194 30.31 -12.12 -3.73
C VAL A 194 29.34 -10.94 -3.54
N ILE A 195 28.26 -10.85 -4.33
CA ILE A 195 27.22 -9.81 -4.21
C ILE A 195 26.53 -9.79 -2.84
N TYR A 196 26.44 -10.94 -2.16
CA TYR A 196 25.88 -11.04 -0.80
C TYR A 196 26.76 -10.42 0.29
N ASN A 197 28.01 -10.06 -0.03
CA ASN A 197 28.87 -9.31 0.88
C ASN A 197 28.59 -7.81 0.74
N MET A 198 27.90 -7.22 1.74
CA MET A 198 27.50 -5.80 1.72
C MET A 198 28.68 -4.83 1.50
N TRP A 199 29.88 -5.14 1.98
CA TRP A 199 31.07 -4.32 1.73
C TRP A 199 31.52 -4.34 0.27
N LYS A 200 31.42 -5.50 -0.40
CA LYS A 200 31.76 -5.65 -1.82
C LYS A 200 30.68 -5.02 -2.71
N LEU A 201 29.41 -5.10 -2.32
CA LEU A 201 28.30 -4.38 -2.96
C LEU A 201 28.44 -2.86 -2.81
N ALA A 202 28.68 -2.37 -1.59
CA ALA A 202 28.95 -0.95 -1.31
C ALA A 202 30.14 -0.43 -2.13
N ALA A 203 31.25 -1.17 -2.19
CA ALA A 203 32.39 -0.78 -3.01
C ALA A 203 32.06 -0.74 -4.51
N ALA A 204 31.15 -1.59 -5.01
CA ALA A 204 30.70 -1.55 -6.41
C ALA A 204 29.86 -0.28 -6.69
N LEU A 205 28.95 0.07 -5.78
CA LEU A 205 28.13 1.29 -5.88
C LEU A 205 28.98 2.56 -5.77
N SER A 206 29.91 2.63 -4.81
CA SER A 206 30.82 3.78 -4.65
C SER A 206 31.68 4.02 -5.90
N ARG A 207 32.24 2.96 -6.51
CA ARG A 207 32.97 3.09 -7.80
C ARG A 207 32.10 3.51 -8.99
N ALA A 208 30.78 3.40 -8.88
CA ALA A 208 29.84 3.84 -9.89
C ALA A 208 29.33 5.29 -9.69
N GLY A 209 29.92 6.04 -8.75
CA GLY A 209 29.61 7.45 -8.51
C GLY A 209 28.45 7.71 -7.54
N PHE A 210 27.94 6.68 -6.85
CA PHE A 210 27.01 6.88 -5.74
C PHE A 210 27.75 7.41 -4.50
N THR A 211 27.12 8.34 -3.78
CA THR A 211 27.69 8.99 -2.58
C THR A 211 27.09 8.43 -1.29
N ASN A 212 27.68 8.79 -0.14
CA ASN A 212 27.21 8.39 1.21
C ASN A 212 26.96 6.88 1.36
N VAL A 213 27.81 6.05 0.73
CA VAL A 213 27.61 4.60 0.64
C VAL A 213 28.00 3.91 1.94
N GLN A 214 27.00 3.51 2.73
CA GLN A 214 27.14 2.88 4.04
C GLN A 214 26.58 1.44 4.03
N PRO A 215 27.42 0.39 4.06
CA PRO A 215 26.96 -0.97 4.29
C PRO A 215 26.52 -1.16 5.75
N VAL A 216 25.40 -1.86 5.95
CA VAL A 216 24.84 -2.20 7.27
C VAL A 216 24.69 -3.74 7.36
N PRO A 217 25.81 -4.49 7.46
CA PRO A 217 25.81 -5.95 7.31
C PRO A 217 25.22 -6.72 8.51
N PHE A 218 25.13 -6.08 9.68
CA PHE A 218 24.68 -6.69 10.94
C PHE A 218 23.23 -6.32 11.31
N ALA A 219 22.55 -5.53 10.48
CA ALA A 219 21.12 -5.32 10.61
C ALA A 219 20.34 -6.58 10.24
N SER A 220 19.10 -6.65 10.72
CA SER A 220 18.18 -7.75 10.48
C SER A 220 17.96 -8.13 9.03
N VAL A 221 17.96 -7.12 8.18
CA VAL A 221 18.11 -7.28 6.74
C VAL A 221 19.41 -6.58 6.40
N PRO A 222 20.48 -7.31 6.01
CA PRO A 222 21.69 -6.70 5.53
C PRO A 222 21.40 -5.83 4.31
N ILE A 223 21.74 -4.54 4.41
CA ILE A 223 21.52 -3.54 3.38
C ILE A 223 22.79 -2.75 3.10
N VAL A 224 22.80 -2.04 1.97
CA VAL A 224 23.65 -0.88 1.74
C VAL A 224 22.75 0.34 1.61
N LYS A 225 22.98 1.36 2.43
CA LYS A 225 22.39 2.69 2.28
C LYS A 225 23.30 3.53 1.39
N PHE A 226 22.75 4.35 0.50
CA PHE A 226 23.52 5.21 -0.39
C PHE A 226 22.67 6.34 -0.95
N HIS A 227 23.32 7.31 -1.60
CA HIS A 227 22.67 8.46 -2.22
C HIS A 227 23.07 8.56 -3.69
N ASP A 228 22.11 8.88 -4.56
CA ASP A 228 22.41 9.22 -5.95
C ASP A 228 22.56 10.74 -6.14
N PRO A 229 23.76 11.27 -6.45
CA PRO A 229 23.92 12.70 -6.70
C PRO A 229 23.17 13.21 -7.94
N GLN A 230 22.77 12.35 -8.89
CA GLN A 230 22.03 12.80 -10.08
C GLN A 230 20.53 13.00 -9.79
N THR A 231 19.88 12.03 -9.18
CA THR A 231 18.44 12.11 -8.85
C THR A 231 18.15 12.64 -7.44
N GLN A 232 19.17 12.88 -6.62
CA GLN A 232 19.08 13.28 -5.20
C GLN A 232 18.15 12.35 -4.39
N LEU A 233 18.18 11.06 -4.71
CA LEU A 233 17.40 10.04 -3.99
C LEU A 233 18.31 9.37 -2.95
N SER A 234 17.77 9.14 -1.76
CA SER A 234 18.29 8.18 -0.80
C SER A 234 17.83 6.79 -1.20
N LEU A 235 18.72 5.79 -1.13
CA LEU A 235 18.43 4.42 -1.54
C LEU A 235 18.94 3.42 -0.48
N ASP A 236 18.10 2.43 -0.18
CA ASP A 236 18.45 1.28 0.65
C ASP A 236 18.33 0.02 -0.23
N ILE A 237 19.43 -0.73 -0.42
CA ILE A 237 19.43 -1.95 -1.24
C ILE A 237 19.80 -3.19 -0.42
N ASN A 238 18.96 -4.24 -0.49
CA ASN A 238 19.27 -5.56 0.05
C ASN A 238 19.48 -6.59 -1.07
N VAL A 239 20.05 -7.76 -0.74
CA VAL A 239 20.24 -8.86 -1.70
C VAL A 239 19.41 -10.08 -1.28
N ASN A 240 18.44 -10.43 -2.13
CA ASN A 240 17.55 -11.59 -2.06
C ASN A 240 16.68 -11.71 -0.80
N ASN A 241 16.54 -10.68 0.05
CA ASN A 241 15.51 -10.64 1.08
C ASN A 241 14.20 -10.10 0.48
N ARG A 242 13.33 -11.03 0.09
CA ARG A 242 12.12 -10.75 -0.69
C ARG A 242 10.90 -10.37 0.15
N LEU A 243 10.95 -10.40 1.48
CA LEU A 243 9.78 -10.12 2.33
C LEU A 243 9.19 -8.72 2.06
N GLY A 244 10.05 -7.70 1.92
CA GLY A 244 9.63 -6.34 1.58
C GLY A 244 8.93 -6.24 0.22
N LEU A 245 9.42 -6.98 -0.78
CA LEU A 245 8.82 -7.08 -2.11
C LEU A 245 7.45 -7.78 -2.04
N MET A 246 7.35 -8.91 -1.36
CA MET A 246 6.10 -9.66 -1.24
C MET A 246 5.02 -8.86 -0.51
N ASN A 247 5.37 -8.24 0.62
CA ASN A 247 4.48 -7.31 1.33
C ASN A 247 4.02 -6.16 0.40
N SER A 248 4.91 -5.61 -0.42
CA SER A 248 4.57 -4.54 -1.38
C SER A 248 3.63 -5.02 -2.49
N ASN A 249 3.73 -6.28 -2.92
CA ASN A 249 2.83 -6.88 -3.90
C ASN A 249 1.43 -7.12 -3.34
N LEU A 250 1.33 -7.57 -2.08
CA LEU A 250 0.05 -7.69 -1.37
C LEU A 250 -0.62 -6.31 -1.21
N LEU A 251 0.13 -5.31 -0.71
CA LEU A 251 -0.36 -3.95 -0.54
C LEU A 251 -0.76 -3.29 -1.86
N ARG A 252 0.01 -3.49 -2.93
CA ARG A 252 -0.38 -3.05 -4.28
C ARG A 252 -1.69 -3.69 -4.71
N SER A 253 -1.87 -4.98 -4.44
CA SER A 253 -3.10 -5.71 -4.80
C SER A 253 -4.32 -5.21 -4.02
N TYR A 254 -4.16 -4.78 -2.76
CA TYR A 254 -5.19 -4.03 -2.03
C TYR A 254 -5.54 -2.69 -2.71
N CYS A 255 -4.53 -1.89 -3.07
CA CYS A 255 -4.75 -0.64 -3.79
C CYS A 255 -5.35 -0.84 -5.19
N ASP A 256 -5.17 -2.02 -5.79
CA ASP A 256 -5.72 -2.37 -7.11
C ASP A 256 -7.23 -2.72 -7.05
N VAL A 257 -7.71 -3.27 -5.91
CA VAL A 257 -9.13 -3.59 -5.71
C VAL A 257 -9.96 -2.50 -5.05
N LEU A 258 -9.33 -1.61 -4.27
CA LEU A 258 -10.01 -0.58 -3.48
C LEU A 258 -9.64 0.82 -3.98
N PRO A 259 -10.44 1.43 -4.88
CA PRO A 259 -10.16 2.76 -5.40
C PRO A 259 -10.16 3.81 -4.27
N GLY A 260 -9.19 4.72 -4.31
CA GLY A 260 -8.97 5.74 -3.29
C GLY A 260 -8.08 5.28 -2.13
N LEU A 261 -7.73 3.99 -2.03
CA LEU A 261 -6.82 3.53 -0.98
C LEU A 261 -5.42 4.16 -1.10
N ARG A 262 -4.90 4.44 -2.31
CA ARG A 262 -3.58 5.10 -2.45
C ARG A 262 -3.67 6.52 -1.92
N THR A 263 -4.72 7.24 -2.30
CA THR A 263 -5.02 8.60 -1.84
C THR A 263 -5.12 8.64 -0.32
N PHE A 264 -5.86 7.71 0.28
CA PHE A 264 -6.01 7.58 1.73
C PHE A 264 -4.66 7.35 2.44
N LEU A 265 -3.88 6.37 1.98
CA LEU A 265 -2.60 6.03 2.60
C LEU A 265 -1.59 7.18 2.50
N VAL A 266 -1.67 8.00 1.45
CA VAL A 266 -0.84 9.20 1.32
C VAL A 266 -1.35 10.35 2.18
N ALA A 267 -2.67 10.53 2.36
CA ALA A 267 -3.21 11.48 3.34
C ALA A 267 -2.68 11.19 4.75
N ILE A 268 -2.74 9.92 5.21
CA ILE A 268 -2.15 9.50 6.50
C ILE A 268 -0.64 9.76 6.55
N LYS A 269 0.09 9.55 5.45
CA LYS A 269 1.54 9.82 5.37
C LYS A 269 1.87 11.31 5.42
N LEU A 270 1.05 12.16 4.80
CA LEU A 270 1.20 13.63 4.83
C LEU A 270 0.89 14.18 6.22
N TRP A 271 -0.15 13.68 6.88
CA TRP A 271 -0.48 14.02 8.26
C TRP A 271 0.60 13.59 9.26
N ALA A 272 1.05 12.34 9.19
CA ALA A 272 1.97 11.78 10.19
C ALA A 272 3.38 12.38 10.14
N ARG A 273 3.85 12.85 8.97
CA ARG A 273 5.22 13.31 8.75
C ARG A 273 5.61 14.61 9.50
N PRO A 274 4.92 15.75 9.35
CA PRO A 274 5.25 16.98 10.07
C PRO A 274 5.09 16.82 11.60
N LEU A 275 4.21 15.92 12.03
CA LEU A 275 4.04 15.54 13.43
C LEU A 275 5.17 14.63 13.96
N GLY A 276 6.11 14.20 13.12
CA GLY A 276 7.20 13.28 13.48
C GLY A 276 6.75 11.84 13.75
N LEU A 277 5.51 11.48 13.40
CA LEU A 277 4.90 10.17 13.62
C LEU A 277 5.25 9.13 12.54
N ASN A 278 6.04 9.52 11.52
CA ASN A 278 6.51 8.66 10.42
C ASN A 278 8.05 8.53 10.34
N THR A 279 8.71 8.28 11.47
CA THR A 279 10.18 8.25 11.63
C THR A 279 10.64 6.89 12.20
N PRO A 280 10.77 5.84 11.36
CA PRO A 280 11.03 4.47 11.83
C PRO A 280 12.46 4.19 12.28
N SER A 281 13.41 5.10 12.05
CA SER A 281 14.82 4.96 12.48
C SER A 281 15.53 6.31 12.51
N GLY A 282 16.61 6.44 13.29
CA GLY A 282 17.57 7.55 13.20
C GLY A 282 17.10 8.91 13.73
N GLY A 283 15.86 9.02 14.23
CA GLY A 283 15.34 10.23 14.89
C GLY A 283 15.45 10.18 16.42
N PRO A 284 15.21 11.31 17.11
CA PRO A 284 15.25 11.39 18.58
C PRO A 284 14.16 10.55 19.26
N MET A 285 13.09 10.23 18.53
CA MET A 285 12.04 9.29 18.94
C MET A 285 11.70 8.41 17.73
N VAL A 286 11.76 7.09 17.91
CA VAL A 286 11.33 6.14 16.88
C VAL A 286 9.81 6.07 16.89
N THR A 287 9.20 6.31 15.73
CA THR A 287 7.75 6.30 15.52
C THR A 287 7.37 5.34 14.39
N PHE A 288 6.15 5.43 13.84
CA PHE A 288 5.62 4.39 12.96
C PHE A 288 6.30 4.38 11.59
N SER A 289 6.56 3.19 11.05
CA SER A 289 6.92 3.06 9.64
C SER A 289 5.69 3.32 8.75
N THR A 290 5.92 3.77 7.51
CA THR A 290 4.82 3.90 6.52
C THR A 290 4.10 2.57 6.31
N TYR A 291 4.83 1.46 6.42
CA TYR A 291 4.29 0.11 6.35
C TYR A 291 3.35 -0.21 7.54
N ALA A 292 3.74 0.14 8.77
CA ALA A 292 2.90 -0.04 9.95
C ALA A 292 1.59 0.76 9.85
N LEU A 293 1.65 2.04 9.48
CA LEU A 293 0.46 2.88 9.24
C LEU A 293 -0.43 2.31 8.12
N THR A 294 0.16 1.68 7.11
CA THR A 294 -0.57 1.02 6.03
C THR A 294 -1.30 -0.24 6.51
N LEU A 295 -0.64 -1.11 7.29
CA LEU A 295 -1.30 -2.28 7.88
C LEU A 295 -2.41 -1.87 8.86
N MET A 296 -2.16 -0.86 9.71
CA MET A 296 -3.18 -0.29 10.60
C MET A 296 -4.41 0.19 9.83
N THR A 297 -4.20 0.92 8.75
CA THR A 297 -5.29 1.37 7.87
C THR A 297 -6.06 0.19 7.26
N LEU A 298 -5.37 -0.81 6.72
CA LEU A 298 -6.02 -1.98 6.11
C LEU A 298 -6.81 -2.81 7.12
N GLY A 299 -6.25 -3.10 8.30
CA GLY A 299 -6.97 -3.85 9.32
C GLY A 299 -8.20 -3.10 9.83
N TRP A 300 -8.10 -1.78 10.01
CA TRP A 300 -9.29 -0.98 10.33
C TRP A 300 -10.34 -1.04 9.20
N LEU A 301 -9.96 -0.86 7.93
CA LEU A 301 -10.89 -0.97 6.78
C LEU A 301 -11.56 -2.36 6.72
N GLN A 302 -10.78 -3.44 6.89
CA GLN A 302 -11.29 -4.81 6.97
C GLN A 302 -12.29 -5.00 8.11
N SER A 303 -12.01 -4.45 9.30
CA SER A 303 -12.91 -4.51 10.47
C SER A 303 -14.25 -3.77 10.26
N ARG A 304 -14.33 -2.94 9.23
CA ARG A 304 -15.55 -2.22 8.80
C ARG A 304 -16.18 -2.80 7.54
N GLY A 305 -15.65 -3.89 6.99
CA GLY A 305 -16.09 -4.47 5.71
C GLY A 305 -15.73 -3.63 4.47
N LEU A 306 -14.89 -2.60 4.62
CA LEU A 306 -14.49 -1.67 3.55
C LEU A 306 -13.29 -2.17 2.72
N ALA A 307 -12.65 -3.26 3.15
CA ALA A 307 -11.59 -3.94 2.41
C ALA A 307 -11.74 -5.47 2.55
N PRO A 308 -11.34 -6.26 1.54
CA PRO A 308 -11.38 -7.72 1.61
C PRO A 308 -10.26 -8.25 2.51
N ASN A 309 -10.25 -9.56 2.75
CA ASN A 309 -9.03 -10.27 3.15
C ASN A 309 -8.50 -11.04 1.93
N LEU A 310 -7.34 -10.60 1.39
CA LEU A 310 -6.74 -11.24 0.22
C LEU A 310 -5.98 -12.54 0.56
N GLN A 311 -5.84 -12.89 1.83
CA GLN A 311 -5.23 -14.15 2.27
C GLN A 311 -6.27 -15.15 2.80
N ASP A 312 -7.55 -14.78 2.86
CA ASP A 312 -8.65 -15.67 3.19
C ASP A 312 -8.81 -16.77 2.13
N GLY A 313 -9.21 -17.97 2.57
CA GLY A 313 -9.31 -19.17 1.73
C GLY A 313 -7.99 -19.70 1.16
N VAL A 314 -6.83 -19.09 1.45
CA VAL A 314 -5.52 -19.57 0.97
C VAL A 314 -5.03 -20.70 1.88
N GLU A 315 -5.32 -21.94 1.49
CA GLU A 315 -4.85 -23.15 2.19
C GLU A 315 -3.35 -23.09 2.46
N THR A 316 -2.94 -23.21 3.72
CA THR A 316 -1.52 -23.14 4.14
C THR A 316 -0.79 -24.38 3.64
N LYS A 317 0.20 -24.20 2.76
CA LYS A 317 0.99 -25.32 2.21
C LYS A 317 2.15 -25.70 3.13
N THR A 318 2.44 -27.00 3.19
CA THR A 318 3.68 -27.50 3.77
C THR A 318 4.87 -27.16 2.87
N SER A 319 6.06 -27.04 3.47
CA SER A 319 7.16 -26.26 2.93
C SER A 319 7.99 -26.97 1.86
N SER A 320 7.52 -26.97 0.61
CA SER A 320 8.32 -27.41 -0.56
C SER A 320 7.83 -26.90 -1.92
N GLU A 321 6.85 -25.99 -1.99
CA GLU A 321 6.20 -25.60 -3.25
C GLU A 321 6.25 -24.10 -3.57
N VAL A 322 5.87 -23.77 -4.82
CA VAL A 322 5.74 -22.41 -5.38
C VAL A 322 4.98 -21.50 -4.41
N GLY A 323 5.58 -20.35 -4.07
CA GLY A 323 5.01 -19.36 -3.16
C GLY A 323 5.52 -19.44 -1.71
N THR A 324 6.41 -20.37 -1.38
CA THR A 324 7.13 -20.38 -0.09
C THR A 324 8.53 -19.78 -0.22
N PHE A 325 8.89 -18.85 0.66
CA PHE A 325 10.23 -18.25 0.73
C PHE A 325 10.86 -18.50 2.09
N TRP A 326 12.16 -18.77 2.11
CA TRP A 326 12.87 -18.97 3.37
C TRP A 326 13.36 -17.65 3.97
N ILE A 327 13.01 -17.42 5.23
CA ILE A 327 13.38 -16.23 6.01
C ILE A 327 14.02 -16.64 7.34
N PHE A 328 14.82 -15.77 7.95
CA PHE A 328 15.38 -16.03 9.29
C PHE A 328 14.26 -15.94 10.35
N ARG A 329 14.16 -16.96 11.23
CA ARG A 329 13.19 -16.99 12.35
C ARG A 329 13.34 -15.80 13.28
N SER A 330 14.58 -15.38 13.52
CA SER A 330 14.88 -14.12 14.20
C SER A 330 15.56 -13.19 13.22
N MET A 331 15.05 -11.97 13.18
CA MET A 331 15.66 -10.83 12.52
C MET A 331 16.82 -10.27 13.35
N GLN A 332 16.88 -10.52 14.67
CA GLN A 332 17.88 -9.90 15.57
C GLN A 332 19.12 -10.77 15.80
N ALA A 333 19.03 -12.08 15.54
CA ALA A 333 20.15 -13.01 15.51
C ALA A 333 19.95 -13.97 14.33
N LYS A 334 21.03 -14.36 13.63
CA LYS A 334 20.96 -15.35 12.54
C LYS A 334 20.56 -16.74 13.06
N GLY A 335 19.27 -16.91 13.35
CA GLY A 335 18.68 -18.16 13.81
C GLY A 335 18.37 -19.13 12.67
N SER A 336 17.68 -20.22 13.00
CA SER A 336 17.15 -21.15 11.99
C SER A 336 16.28 -20.41 10.97
N ARG A 337 16.38 -20.81 9.70
CA ARG A 337 15.45 -20.32 8.67
C ARG A 337 14.14 -21.07 8.77
N ILE A 338 13.04 -20.37 8.54
CA ILE A 338 11.69 -20.94 8.49
C ILE A 338 11.08 -20.68 7.11
N PRO A 339 10.20 -21.58 6.64
CA PRO A 339 9.38 -21.33 5.47
C PRO A 339 8.36 -20.23 5.79
N CYS A 340 8.20 -19.29 4.87
CA CYS A 340 7.21 -18.22 4.91
C CYS A 340 6.36 -18.32 3.65
N ASP A 341 5.09 -18.64 3.83
CA ASP A 341 4.10 -18.67 2.75
C ASP A 341 3.67 -17.24 2.42
N VAL A 342 4.03 -16.78 1.22
CA VAL A 342 3.75 -15.41 0.77
C VAL A 342 2.60 -15.33 -0.23
N ARG A 343 1.86 -16.44 -0.39
CA ARG A 343 0.71 -16.49 -1.28
C ARG A 343 -0.45 -15.67 -0.74
N PHE A 344 -1.16 -15.07 -1.66
CA PHE A 344 -2.43 -14.40 -1.47
C PHE A 344 -3.25 -14.61 -2.75
N ARG A 345 -4.57 -14.45 -2.65
CA ARG A 345 -5.51 -14.64 -3.75
C ARG A 345 -5.24 -13.63 -4.87
N GLU A 346 -5.19 -14.09 -6.12
CA GLU A 346 -5.16 -13.17 -7.26
C GLU A 346 -6.48 -12.41 -7.35
N VAL A 347 -6.38 -11.10 -7.59
CA VAL A 347 -7.53 -10.21 -7.67
C VAL A 347 -7.82 -9.79 -9.11
N THR A 348 -9.10 -9.87 -9.45
CA THR A 348 -9.69 -9.71 -10.77
C THR A 348 -10.53 -8.42 -10.83
N SER A 349 -11.14 -8.12 -11.98
CA SER A 349 -12.10 -7.02 -12.08
C SER A 349 -13.37 -7.22 -11.24
N MET A 350 -13.72 -8.46 -10.90
CA MET A 350 -14.90 -8.78 -10.07
C MET A 350 -14.67 -8.48 -8.58
N ASP A 351 -13.41 -8.34 -8.16
CA ASP A 351 -13.01 -8.04 -6.78
C ASP A 351 -13.02 -6.53 -6.45
N ARG A 352 -13.44 -5.68 -7.40
CA ARG A 352 -13.37 -4.22 -7.23
C ARG A 352 -14.42 -3.72 -6.24
N TYR A 353 -13.93 -3.15 -5.15
CA TYR A 353 -14.74 -2.47 -4.14
C TYR A 353 -15.22 -1.09 -4.65
N PRO A 354 -16.30 -0.54 -4.07
CA PRO A 354 -16.66 0.86 -4.29
C PRO A 354 -15.51 1.79 -3.86
N PRO A 355 -15.35 2.97 -4.49
CA PRO A 355 -14.35 3.95 -4.05
C PRO A 355 -14.57 4.38 -2.60
N LEU A 356 -13.48 4.59 -1.86
CA LEU A 356 -13.55 5.05 -0.47
C LEU A 356 -14.11 6.49 -0.38
N PRO A 357 -15.10 6.76 0.50
CA PRO A 357 -15.51 8.12 0.83
C PRO A 357 -14.45 8.77 1.72
N LEU A 358 -13.41 9.34 1.10
CA LEU A 358 -12.13 9.68 1.75
C LEU A 358 -12.28 10.49 3.04
N ASN A 359 -13.06 11.58 3.03
CA ASN A 359 -13.17 12.48 4.19
C ASN A 359 -13.82 11.78 5.39
N ASP A 360 -14.96 11.10 5.19
CA ASP A 360 -15.64 10.36 6.27
C ASP A 360 -14.78 9.20 6.76
N THR A 361 -14.09 8.53 5.83
CA THR A 361 -13.19 7.41 6.14
C THR A 361 -12.01 7.89 6.99
N LEU A 362 -11.40 9.04 6.66
CA LEU A 362 -10.29 9.62 7.42
C LEU A 362 -10.73 10.10 8.81
N SER A 363 -11.89 10.75 8.90
CA SER A 363 -12.48 11.18 10.19
C SER A 363 -12.70 9.99 11.13
N ASN A 364 -13.31 8.92 10.61
CA ASN A 364 -13.56 7.70 11.38
C ASN A 364 -12.26 6.92 11.71
N TRP A 365 -11.22 7.01 10.86
CA TRP A 365 -9.89 6.44 11.14
C TRP A 365 -9.21 7.17 12.30
N PHE A 366 -9.19 8.51 12.29
CA PHE A 366 -8.65 9.32 13.40
C PHE A 366 -9.40 9.04 14.70
N HIS A 367 -10.74 9.00 14.64
CA HIS A 367 -11.55 8.68 15.81
C HIS A 367 -11.23 7.28 16.36
N PHE A 368 -11.13 6.28 15.49
CA PHE A 368 -10.84 4.91 15.89
C PHE A 368 -9.48 4.77 16.59
N TRP A 369 -8.41 5.31 16.01
CA TRP A 369 -7.05 5.20 16.56
C TRP A 369 -6.79 6.14 17.75
N GLY A 370 -7.55 7.21 17.89
CA GLY A 370 -7.52 8.11 19.06
C GLY A 370 -8.31 7.58 20.26
N TYR A 371 -9.50 7.02 20.02
CA TYR A 371 -10.50 6.76 21.05
C TYR A 371 -10.94 5.29 21.18
N THR A 372 -11.06 4.54 20.08
CA THR A 372 -11.71 3.22 20.08
C THR A 372 -10.76 2.05 20.24
N PHE A 373 -9.57 2.08 19.62
CA PHE A 373 -8.65 0.94 19.63
C PHE A 373 -7.90 0.84 20.95
N ASP A 374 -7.98 -0.33 21.58
CA ASP A 374 -7.28 -0.62 22.83
C ASP A 374 -5.93 -1.28 22.53
N PHE A 375 -4.86 -0.49 22.54
CA PHE A 375 -3.50 -0.98 22.29
C PHE A 375 -2.97 -1.98 23.34
N GLU A 376 -3.57 -2.04 24.54
CA GLU A 376 -3.17 -2.94 25.61
C GLU A 376 -3.84 -4.32 25.45
N GLN A 377 -5.12 -4.34 25.07
CA GLN A 377 -5.92 -5.57 24.95
C GLN A 377 -6.04 -6.09 23.51
N GLN A 378 -5.79 -5.27 22.49
CA GLN A 378 -6.01 -5.62 21.08
C GLN A 378 -4.72 -5.63 20.26
N ALA A 379 -4.71 -6.49 19.25
CA ALA A 379 -3.67 -6.60 18.23
C ALA A 379 -4.30 -6.55 16.84
N LEU A 380 -3.56 -6.05 15.85
CA LEU A 380 -4.00 -5.96 14.46
C LEU A 380 -3.36 -7.03 13.59
N ASP A 381 -4.19 -7.72 12.81
CA ASP A 381 -3.79 -8.90 12.04
C ASP A 381 -4.60 -9.04 10.74
N ILE A 382 -4.10 -8.45 9.64
CA ILE A 382 -4.84 -8.38 8.37
C ILE A 382 -5.03 -9.73 7.66
N LYS A 383 -4.48 -10.84 8.21
CA LYS A 383 -4.56 -12.19 7.66
C LYS A 383 -5.62 -13.05 8.35
N GLU A 384 -5.58 -13.16 9.69
CA GLU A 384 -6.42 -14.12 10.43
C GLU A 384 -7.68 -13.47 11.04
N GLY A 385 -7.74 -12.15 11.06
CA GLY A 385 -8.85 -11.39 11.63
C GLY A 385 -8.37 -10.00 12.07
N PRO A 386 -8.91 -8.90 11.51
CA PRO A 386 -8.26 -7.59 11.57
C PRO A 386 -8.02 -7.03 12.97
N ILE A 387 -8.84 -7.42 13.96
CA ILE A 387 -8.68 -7.07 15.36
C ILE A 387 -8.76 -8.37 16.16
N ARG A 388 -7.76 -8.64 16.99
CA ARG A 388 -7.64 -9.85 17.81
C ARG A 388 -7.36 -9.51 19.27
N SER A 389 -7.68 -10.44 20.16
CA SER A 389 -7.14 -10.46 21.53
C SER A 389 -5.61 -10.45 21.47
N ARG A 390 -5.00 -9.46 22.10
CA ARG A 390 -3.54 -9.40 22.28
C ARG A 390 -3.06 -10.46 23.26
N HIS A 391 -3.88 -10.82 24.25
CA HIS A 391 -3.58 -11.88 25.21
C HIS A 391 -3.32 -13.22 24.48
N ASP A 392 -4.17 -13.59 23.52
CA ASP A 392 -4.04 -14.85 22.77
C ASP A 392 -2.72 -14.91 21.98
N LEU A 393 -2.25 -13.77 21.46
CA LEU A 393 -0.97 -13.69 20.77
C LEU A 393 0.21 -13.70 21.76
N VAL A 394 0.07 -13.10 22.95
CA VAL A 394 1.07 -13.15 24.04
C VAL A 394 1.26 -14.57 24.57
N LEU A 395 0.20 -15.41 24.58
CA LEU A 395 0.33 -16.84 24.90
C LEU A 395 1.18 -17.61 23.88
N LEU A 396 1.28 -17.13 22.63
CA LEU A 396 2.09 -17.73 21.55
C LEU A 396 3.51 -17.14 21.47
N ASP A 397 3.65 -15.83 21.71
CA ASP A 397 4.94 -15.14 21.84
C ASP A 397 4.89 -14.15 23.02
N PRO A 398 5.41 -14.54 24.21
CA PRO A 398 5.38 -13.71 25.41
C PRO A 398 6.02 -12.33 25.25
N LYS A 399 6.96 -12.15 24.30
CA LYS A 399 7.60 -10.84 24.04
C LYS A 399 6.63 -9.79 23.53
N LEU A 400 5.49 -10.21 22.95
CA LEU A 400 4.43 -9.30 22.56
C LEU A 400 3.81 -8.54 23.74
N SER A 401 4.05 -8.95 24.99
CA SER A 401 3.65 -8.20 26.18
C SER A 401 4.49 -6.92 26.41
N GLU A 402 5.76 -6.92 26.02
CA GLU A 402 6.70 -5.80 26.23
C GLU A 402 6.43 -4.60 25.29
N HIS A 403 5.80 -4.86 24.14
CA HIS A 403 5.57 -3.86 23.10
C HIS A 403 4.41 -2.91 23.44
N GLN A 404 4.43 -1.70 22.87
CA GLN A 404 3.37 -0.71 23.14
C GLN A 404 2.17 -0.88 22.21
N ALA A 405 2.41 -1.35 20.97
CA ALA A 405 1.39 -1.71 20.00
C ALA A 405 1.75 -3.04 19.33
N CYS A 406 0.73 -3.81 18.95
CA CYS A 406 0.90 -5.11 18.31
C CYS A 406 0.24 -5.12 16.92
N VAL A 407 1.06 -5.09 15.86
CA VAL A 407 0.62 -5.14 14.46
C VAL A 407 1.41 -6.25 13.77
N ILE A 408 0.76 -7.37 13.44
CA ILE A 408 1.42 -8.57 12.92
C ILE A 408 1.62 -8.47 11.40
N ASP A 409 2.81 -8.85 10.93
CA ASP A 409 3.11 -8.93 9.50
C ASP A 409 2.28 -10.05 8.81
N PRO A 410 1.64 -9.78 7.65
CA PRO A 410 0.75 -10.72 6.95
C PRO A 410 1.43 -12.02 6.50
N PHE A 411 2.74 -12.00 6.25
CA PHE A 411 3.49 -13.19 5.84
C PHE A 411 4.42 -13.66 6.96
N PHE A 412 5.25 -12.78 7.53
CA PHE A 412 6.17 -13.17 8.59
C PHE A 412 5.53 -13.06 9.97
N ARG A 413 4.73 -14.07 10.34
CA ARG A 413 3.85 -14.09 11.52
C ARG A 413 4.53 -13.88 12.88
N LEU A 414 5.85 -14.07 12.99
CA LEU A 414 6.63 -13.79 14.22
C LEU A 414 7.10 -12.32 14.33
N LYS A 415 6.71 -11.46 13.38
CA LYS A 415 7.14 -10.06 13.34
C LYS A 415 5.99 -9.13 13.69
N ASN A 416 6.06 -8.54 14.88
CA ASN A 416 5.36 -7.31 15.20
C ASN A 416 6.05 -6.13 14.48
N VAL A 417 5.35 -5.46 13.55
CA VAL A 417 5.90 -4.33 12.77
C VAL A 417 5.95 -3.02 13.54
N THR A 418 5.34 -2.97 14.73
CA THR A 418 5.40 -1.83 15.67
C THR A 418 6.28 -2.12 16.90
N ASN A 419 7.15 -3.14 16.84
CA ASN A 419 8.03 -3.53 17.95
C ASN A 419 8.98 -2.41 18.43
N SER A 420 9.36 -1.48 17.56
CA SER A 420 10.23 -0.33 17.86
C SER A 420 9.49 0.93 18.31
N VAL A 421 8.14 0.91 18.35
CA VAL A 421 7.34 2.08 18.75
C VAL A 421 7.31 2.16 20.27
N GLY A 422 8.00 3.17 20.82
CA GLY A 422 8.06 3.43 22.26
C GLY A 422 6.79 4.12 22.82
N SER A 423 6.66 4.15 24.15
CA SER A 423 5.45 4.64 24.81
C SER A 423 5.13 6.10 24.47
N ALA A 424 6.15 6.96 24.44
CA ALA A 424 5.99 8.36 24.05
C ALA A 424 5.50 8.53 22.60
N ALA A 425 5.97 7.69 21.67
CA ALA A 425 5.54 7.68 20.28
C ALA A 425 4.08 7.27 20.13
N LEU A 426 3.66 6.22 20.84
CA LEU A 426 2.27 5.76 20.84
C LEU A 426 1.33 6.79 21.49
N LYS A 427 1.72 7.38 22.63
CA LYS A 427 0.95 8.44 23.30
C LYS A 427 0.76 9.65 22.38
N LYS A 428 1.82 10.10 21.71
CA LYS A 428 1.73 11.20 20.73
C LYS A 428 0.85 10.84 19.54
N PHE A 429 0.98 9.63 18.99
CA PHE A 429 0.13 9.16 17.91
C PHE A 429 -1.35 9.19 18.29
N ARG A 430 -1.70 8.69 19.48
CA ARG A 430 -3.07 8.69 19.99
C ARG A 430 -3.59 10.12 20.20
N SER A 431 -2.81 11.02 20.81
CA SER A 431 -3.23 12.41 21.04
C SER A 431 -3.43 13.20 19.74
N GLU A 432 -2.59 12.98 18.74
CA GLU A 432 -2.77 13.62 17.42
C GLU A 432 -3.98 13.05 16.66
N CYS A 433 -4.28 11.75 16.80
CA CYS A 433 -5.51 11.17 16.26
C CYS A 433 -6.76 11.74 16.94
N GLN A 434 -6.73 11.92 18.26
CA GLN A 434 -7.80 12.58 19.02
C GLN A 434 -7.99 14.02 18.54
N ARG A 435 -6.91 14.82 18.49
CA ARG A 435 -6.93 16.20 18.01
C ARG A 435 -7.54 16.34 16.61
N ALA A 436 -7.10 15.50 15.66
CA ALA A 436 -7.62 15.50 14.30
C ALA A 436 -9.10 15.08 14.25
N SER A 437 -9.50 14.03 14.99
CA SER A 437 -10.90 13.63 15.16
C SER A 437 -11.78 14.79 15.64
N ASP A 438 -11.33 15.51 16.66
CA ASP A 438 -12.13 16.55 17.32
C ASP A 438 -12.21 17.84 16.47
N GLU A 439 -11.13 18.17 15.75
CA GLU A 439 -11.11 19.25 14.76
C GLU A 439 -12.11 19.00 13.63
N ILE A 440 -12.23 17.77 13.13
CA ILE A 440 -13.22 17.41 12.11
C ILE A 440 -14.63 17.41 12.72
N ARG A 441 -14.84 16.68 13.82
CA ARG A 441 -16.18 16.29 14.28
C ARG A 441 -16.86 17.32 15.19
N ILE A 442 -16.08 18.13 15.91
CA ILE A 442 -16.60 19.16 16.84
C ILE A 442 -16.45 20.55 16.25
N LYS A 443 -15.27 20.87 15.69
CA LYS A 443 -14.98 22.20 15.13
C LYS A 443 -15.34 22.34 13.64
N ASN A 444 -15.73 21.25 12.98
CA ASN A 444 -16.11 21.20 11.56
C ASN A 444 -15.03 21.72 10.59
N LEU A 445 -13.75 21.43 10.89
CA LEU A 445 -12.64 21.73 9.98
C LEU A 445 -12.61 20.75 8.80
N SER A 446 -12.23 21.25 7.62
CA SER A 446 -11.98 20.43 6.44
C SER A 446 -10.64 19.70 6.53
N MET A 447 -10.47 18.63 5.76
CA MET A 447 -9.20 17.89 5.69
C MET A 447 -8.03 18.77 5.21
N GLU A 448 -8.28 19.77 4.37
CA GLU A 448 -7.27 20.75 3.92
C GLU A 448 -6.72 21.63 5.06
N GLN A 449 -7.46 21.77 6.16
CA GLN A 449 -7.02 22.52 7.35
C GLN A 449 -6.25 21.67 8.37
N ILE A 450 -6.22 20.34 8.17
CA ILE A 450 -5.66 19.36 9.12
C ILE A 450 -4.47 18.61 8.52
N ILE A 451 -4.49 18.41 7.21
CA ILE A 451 -3.47 17.71 6.45
C ILE A 451 -2.92 18.67 5.40
N ASP A 452 -1.69 19.14 5.61
CA ASP A 452 -0.99 19.94 4.61
C ASP A 452 -0.93 19.20 3.27
N ASP A 453 -1.06 19.94 2.16
CA ASP A 453 -1.17 19.43 0.80
C ASP A 453 -2.38 18.52 0.50
N TYR A 454 -3.38 18.38 1.38
CA TYR A 454 -4.56 17.53 1.11
C TYR A 454 -5.27 17.88 -0.19
N GLY A 455 -5.44 19.19 -0.48
CA GLY A 455 -6.03 19.66 -1.72
C GLY A 455 -5.26 19.30 -3.00
N LEU A 456 -4.04 18.76 -2.90
CA LEU A 456 -3.36 18.13 -4.03
C LEU A 456 -3.86 16.70 -4.29
N LEU A 457 -4.32 15.98 -3.27
CA LEU A 457 -4.78 14.60 -3.37
C LEU A 457 -6.05 14.46 -4.21
N ASP A 458 -7.03 15.35 -4.02
CA ASP A 458 -8.27 15.39 -4.82
C ASP A 458 -8.00 15.67 -6.32
N ARG A 459 -6.82 16.19 -6.65
CA ARG A 459 -6.36 16.51 -8.02
C ARG A 459 -5.55 15.38 -8.65
N LEU A 460 -5.20 14.35 -7.86
CA LEU A 460 -4.44 13.20 -8.31
C LEU A 460 -5.39 12.05 -8.65
N GLN A 461 -5.62 11.84 -9.95
CA GLN A 461 -6.25 10.62 -10.41
C GLN A 461 -5.36 9.42 -10.05
N GLU A 462 -5.91 8.43 -9.34
CA GLU A 462 -5.22 7.16 -9.19
C GLU A 462 -4.93 6.57 -10.58
N PRO A 463 -3.73 5.99 -10.82
CA PRO A 463 -3.41 5.42 -12.12
C PRO A 463 -4.40 4.30 -12.44
N ASN A 464 -5.06 4.37 -13.60
CA ASN A 464 -6.06 3.38 -13.99
C ASN A 464 -5.40 2.00 -14.17
N VAL A 465 -5.60 1.12 -13.19
CA VAL A 465 -5.03 -0.23 -13.21
C VAL A 465 -5.93 -1.16 -14.02
N ASP A 466 -5.44 -1.59 -15.18
CA ASP A 466 -6.07 -2.62 -16.00
C ASP A 466 -5.86 -4.00 -15.34
N LEU A 467 -6.77 -4.38 -14.45
CA LEU A 467 -6.76 -5.64 -13.68
C LEU A 467 -6.79 -6.91 -14.57
N ARG A 468 -6.91 -6.76 -15.90
CA ARG A 468 -6.90 -7.83 -16.89
C ARG A 468 -5.48 -8.17 -17.40
N ARG A 469 -4.45 -7.41 -17.03
CA ARG A 469 -3.06 -7.67 -17.45
C ARG A 469 -2.25 -8.37 -16.34
N PRO A 470 -1.36 -9.32 -16.68
CA PRO A 470 -0.45 -9.94 -15.72
C PRO A 470 0.38 -8.89 -14.96
N ARG A 471 0.60 -9.13 -13.66
CA ARG A 471 1.24 -8.16 -12.75
C ARG A 471 2.75 -7.98 -12.96
N TRP A 472 3.34 -8.73 -13.89
CA TRP A 472 4.78 -8.81 -14.17
C TRP A 472 5.05 -8.83 -15.68
N SER A 473 5.46 -7.67 -16.19
CA SER A 473 6.17 -7.46 -17.47
C SER A 473 7.00 -6.19 -17.34
#